data_AF-A0A960BBT8-F1
#
_entry.id   AF-A0A960BBT8-F1
#
_cell.length_a   1.000
_cell.length_b   1.000
_cell.length_c   1.000
_cell.angle_alpha   90.00
_cell.angle_beta   90.00
_cell.angle_gamma   90.00
#
_symmetry.space_group_name_H-M   'P 1'
#
loop_
_entity.id
_entity.type
_entity.pdbx_description
1 polymer ?
#
loop_
_entity_poly.entity_id
_entity_poly.type
_entity_poly.pdbx_seq_one_letter_code
_entity_poly.pdbx_strand_id
1 'polypeptide(L)'
;DLVAKINAVTEARITKLCALYEEKYRVAPELRKDGERHQSLRDSAAIELGLRALLEEHGATAFTTTFEDLHGMKQLPGLAVQRLMEDGYGFAGEGDWKTAGLTRVMKVMAHGLEGGTSFMEDYTYHLDPKNPLILGAHMLEICPSIACEVPKIEIHALGIGGKEDPCRMVFDCGPGKAVNGSIIDLGSRHRFLVNEVECVAPKKE
;
A
#
# COMPACT_ATOMS: atom_id res chain seq x y z
N ASP A 1 -21.18 -0.89 -0.30
CA ASP A 1 -20.98 0.09 0.81
C ASP A 1 -19.83 1.06 0.56
N LEU A 2 -18.59 0.59 0.32
CA LEU A 2 -17.45 1.47 0.07
C LEU A 2 -17.69 2.50 -1.05
N VAL A 3 -18.23 2.07 -2.19
CA VAL A 3 -18.57 2.98 -3.32
C VAL A 3 -19.49 4.11 -2.88
N ALA A 4 -20.46 3.85 -1.99
CA ALA A 4 -21.34 4.91 -1.47
C ALA A 4 -20.57 5.91 -0.60
N LYS A 5 -19.58 5.47 0.18
CA LYS A 5 -18.69 6.36 0.95
C LYS A 5 -17.81 7.19 0.03
N ILE A 6 -17.26 6.61 -1.03
CA ILE A 6 -16.46 7.31 -2.04
C ILE A 6 -17.29 8.39 -2.75
N ASN A 7 -18.49 8.02 -3.21
CA ASN A 7 -19.39 8.95 -3.91
C ASN A 7 -19.92 10.08 -3.02
N ALA A 8 -19.90 9.90 -1.69
CA ALA A 8 -20.27 10.93 -0.73
C ALA A 8 -19.13 11.91 -0.39
N VAL A 9 -17.91 11.68 -0.87
CA VAL A 9 -16.78 12.57 -0.61
C VAL A 9 -16.95 13.86 -1.41
N THR A 10 -16.84 15.00 -0.71
CA THR A 10 -16.95 16.32 -1.35
C THR A 10 -15.69 16.70 -2.13
N GLU A 11 -15.85 17.42 -3.24
CA GLU A 11 -14.75 17.99 -4.03
C GLU A 11 -13.73 18.79 -3.22
N ALA A 12 -14.19 19.53 -2.20
CA ALA A 12 -13.31 20.31 -1.33
C ALA A 12 -12.33 19.42 -0.54
N ARG A 13 -12.80 18.27 -0.02
CA ARG A 13 -11.95 17.30 0.69
C ARG A 13 -10.96 16.62 -0.25
N ILE A 14 -11.41 16.26 -1.46
CA ILE A 14 -10.55 15.67 -2.50
C ILE A 14 -9.43 16.65 -2.85
N THR A 15 -9.78 17.91 -3.18
CA THR A 15 -8.80 18.94 -3.52
C THR A 15 -7.80 19.20 -2.39
N LYS A 16 -8.27 19.24 -1.13
CA LYS A 16 -7.39 19.39 0.03
C LYS A 16 -6.41 18.22 0.17
N LEU A 17 -6.87 16.98 -0.05
CA LEU A 17 -6.02 15.80 0.05
C LEU A 17 -5.00 15.73 -1.10
N CYS A 18 -5.38 16.09 -2.34
CA CYS A 18 -4.43 16.20 -3.45
C CYS A 18 -3.33 17.24 -3.17
N ALA A 19 -3.68 18.39 -2.60
CA ALA A 19 -2.68 19.40 -2.20
C ALA A 19 -1.72 18.85 -1.13
N LEU A 20 -2.22 18.07 -0.17
CA LEU A 20 -1.38 17.40 0.82
C LEU A 20 -0.42 16.38 0.18
N TYR A 21 -0.85 15.69 -0.89
CA TYR A 21 0.05 14.80 -1.62
C TYR A 21 1.20 15.56 -2.28
N GLU A 22 0.91 16.70 -2.92
CA GLU A 22 1.94 17.55 -3.54
C GLU A 22 2.89 18.19 -2.51
N GLU A 23 2.42 18.43 -1.29
CA GLU A 23 3.24 18.92 -0.17
C GLU A 23 4.17 17.83 0.37
N LYS A 24 3.67 16.60 0.55
CA LYS A 24 4.39 15.53 1.24
C LYS A 24 5.26 14.66 0.33
N TYR A 25 4.90 14.53 -0.94
CA TYR A 25 5.49 13.53 -1.84
C TYR A 25 5.93 14.15 -3.17
N ARG A 26 6.77 13.43 -3.90
CA ARG A 26 7.13 13.81 -5.26
C ARG A 26 6.02 13.38 -6.23
N VAL A 27 5.09 14.26 -6.54
CA VAL A 27 3.99 13.94 -7.49
C VAL A 27 4.47 14.11 -8.93
N ALA A 28 4.23 13.10 -9.78
CA ALA A 28 4.52 13.15 -11.21
C ALA A 28 3.81 14.34 -11.89
N PRO A 29 4.46 15.06 -12.82
CA PRO A 29 3.90 16.28 -13.40
C PRO A 29 2.49 16.13 -13.97
N GLU A 30 2.19 15.03 -14.66
CA GLU A 30 0.85 14.80 -15.24
C GLU A 30 -0.26 14.61 -14.19
N LEU A 31 0.09 14.29 -12.94
CA LEU A 31 -0.85 14.08 -11.83
C LEU A 31 -1.08 15.33 -10.98
N ARG A 32 -0.21 16.34 -11.09
CA ARG A 32 -0.35 17.60 -10.33
C ARG A 32 -1.58 18.37 -10.75
N LYS A 33 -1.98 19.35 -9.95
CA LYS A 33 -3.03 20.29 -10.33
C LYS A 33 -2.79 20.82 -11.76
N ASP A 34 -3.86 20.82 -12.55
CA ASP A 34 -3.89 21.21 -13.97
C ASP A 34 -3.12 20.27 -14.93
N GLY A 35 -2.57 19.15 -14.44
CA GLY A 35 -1.96 18.10 -15.26
C GLY A 35 -2.99 17.23 -15.98
N GLU A 36 -2.59 16.67 -17.13
CA GLU A 36 -3.48 15.89 -18.03
C GLU A 36 -4.14 14.68 -17.35
N ARG A 37 -3.50 14.09 -16.35
CA ARG A 37 -4.00 12.93 -15.59
C ARG A 37 -4.33 13.26 -14.14
N HIS A 38 -4.53 14.54 -13.81
CA HIS A 38 -4.89 14.96 -12.46
C HIS A 38 -6.14 14.27 -11.92
N GLN A 39 -7.11 13.97 -12.79
CA GLN A 39 -8.33 13.26 -12.39
C GLN A 39 -8.05 11.90 -11.75
N SER A 40 -7.04 11.16 -12.23
CA SER A 40 -6.68 9.86 -11.63
C SER A 40 -6.19 10.01 -10.19
N LEU A 41 -5.44 11.07 -9.88
CA LEU A 41 -5.02 11.38 -8.51
C LEU A 41 -6.21 11.77 -7.63
N ARG A 42 -7.17 12.53 -8.19
CA ARG A 42 -8.42 12.90 -7.50
C ARG A 42 -9.27 11.67 -7.18
N ASP A 43 -9.37 10.73 -8.12
CA ASP A 43 -10.11 9.48 -7.93
C ASP A 43 -9.45 8.61 -6.86
N SER A 44 -8.11 8.51 -6.84
CA SER A 44 -7.36 7.87 -5.76
C SER A 44 -7.57 8.56 -4.40
N ALA A 45 -7.63 9.88 -4.35
CA ALA A 45 -7.93 10.64 -3.12
C ALA A 45 -9.37 10.39 -2.62
N ALA A 46 -10.34 10.30 -3.54
CA ALA A 46 -11.72 9.97 -3.19
C ALA A 46 -11.83 8.54 -2.61
N ILE A 47 -11.11 7.58 -3.19
CA ILE A 47 -10.98 6.21 -2.68
C ILE A 47 -10.39 6.21 -1.26
N GLU A 48 -9.30 6.95 -1.03
CA GLU A 48 -8.68 7.06 0.31
C GLU A 48 -9.67 7.61 1.34
N LEU A 49 -10.35 8.71 1.02
CA LEU A 49 -11.31 9.35 1.93
C LEU A 49 -12.54 8.47 2.20
N GLY A 50 -13.02 7.74 1.18
CA GLY A 50 -14.12 6.79 1.32
C GLY A 50 -13.74 5.58 2.18
N LEU A 51 -12.54 5.03 1.97
CA LEU A 51 -12.00 3.95 2.81
C LEU A 51 -11.86 4.40 4.26
N ARG A 52 -11.22 5.55 4.53
CA ARG A 52 -11.10 6.10 5.88
C ARG A 52 -12.45 6.23 6.56
N ALA A 53 -13.43 6.84 5.88
CA ALA A 53 -14.76 7.02 6.44
C ALA A 53 -15.44 5.68 6.79
N LEU A 54 -15.31 4.67 5.93
CA LEU A 54 -15.87 3.34 6.18
C LEU A 54 -15.18 2.64 7.36
N LEU A 55 -13.85 2.69 7.40
CA LEU A 55 -13.07 2.05 8.46
C LEU A 55 -13.34 2.70 9.82
N GLU A 56 -13.39 4.03 9.87
CA GLU A 56 -13.70 4.80 11.08
C GLU A 56 -15.11 4.50 11.59
N GLU A 57 -16.11 4.44 10.70
CA GLU A 57 -17.49 4.11 11.07
C GLU A 57 -17.62 2.74 11.73
N HIS A 58 -16.87 1.75 11.25
CA HIS A 58 -16.87 0.40 11.81
C HIS A 58 -15.86 0.20 12.95
N GLY A 59 -15.06 1.21 13.29
CA GLY A 59 -13.95 1.07 14.25
C GLY A 59 -12.89 0.04 13.80
N ALA A 60 -12.76 -0.19 12.50
CA ALA A 60 -11.84 -1.17 11.93
C ALA A 60 -10.42 -0.62 11.92
N THR A 61 -9.43 -1.45 12.27
CA THR A 61 -8.00 -1.07 12.24
C THR A 61 -7.19 -1.87 11.22
N ALA A 62 -7.83 -2.79 10.50
CA ALA A 62 -7.24 -3.55 9.41
C ALA A 62 -8.33 -3.89 8.38
N PHE A 63 -7.93 -4.06 7.12
CA PHE A 63 -8.84 -4.38 6.03
C PHE A 63 -8.12 -5.10 4.89
N THR A 64 -8.89 -5.63 3.95
CA THR A 64 -8.40 -6.26 2.72
C THR A 64 -9.14 -5.69 1.53
N THR A 65 -8.56 -5.83 0.34
CA THR A 65 -9.24 -5.61 -0.94
C THR A 65 -9.24 -6.90 -1.74
N THR A 66 -10.00 -6.94 -2.84
CA THR A 66 -9.84 -7.97 -3.88
C THR A 66 -10.00 -7.29 -5.24
N PHE A 67 -9.11 -7.58 -6.18
CA PHE A 67 -9.23 -7.06 -7.54
C PHE A 67 -10.37 -7.71 -8.33
N GLU A 68 -10.93 -8.81 -7.83
CA GLU A 68 -12.03 -9.54 -8.48
C GLU A 68 -13.40 -8.90 -8.21
N ASP A 69 -13.53 -8.04 -7.20
CA ASP A 69 -14.75 -7.29 -6.90
C ASP A 69 -14.47 -5.79 -6.75
N LEU A 70 -14.46 -5.11 -7.90
CA LEU A 70 -14.29 -3.66 -8.00
C LEU A 70 -15.52 -2.99 -8.63
N HIS A 71 -16.71 -3.58 -8.47
CA HIS A 71 -17.93 -3.02 -9.05
C HIS A 71 -18.21 -1.61 -8.50
N GLY A 72 -18.40 -0.64 -9.40
CA GLY A 72 -18.60 0.77 -9.04
C GLY A 72 -17.32 1.54 -8.67
N MET A 73 -16.17 0.87 -8.56
CA MET A 73 -14.86 1.52 -8.37
C MET A 73 -14.26 1.92 -9.72
N LYS A 74 -13.62 3.09 -9.77
CA LYS A 74 -12.86 3.54 -10.95
C LYS A 74 -11.49 2.87 -11.07
N GLN A 75 -10.80 2.69 -9.94
CA GLN A 75 -9.43 2.18 -9.83
C GLN A 75 -9.35 1.16 -8.69
N LEU A 76 -8.39 0.24 -8.78
CA LEU A 76 -7.98 -0.58 -7.64
C LEU A 76 -7.29 0.33 -6.59
N PRO A 77 -7.59 0.19 -5.27
CA PRO A 77 -6.98 1.03 -4.24
C PRO A 77 -5.47 0.79 -4.07
N GLY A 78 -4.63 1.58 -4.74
CA GLY A 78 -3.16 1.57 -4.56
C GLY A 78 -2.68 2.61 -3.55
N LEU A 79 -2.51 3.86 -4.01
CA LEU A 79 -2.06 5.01 -3.20
C LEU A 79 -2.83 5.14 -1.87
N ALA A 80 -4.15 4.99 -1.92
CA ALA A 80 -5.03 5.04 -0.75
C ALA A 80 -4.63 4.02 0.33
N VAL A 81 -4.32 2.79 -0.07
CA VAL A 81 -3.93 1.71 0.84
C VAL A 81 -2.54 1.94 1.42
N GLN A 82 -1.60 2.40 0.59
CA GLN A 82 -0.25 2.75 1.04
C GLN A 82 -0.28 3.80 2.15
N ARG A 83 -1.12 4.83 1.99
CA ARG A 83 -1.36 5.90 2.98
C ARG A 83 -2.07 5.42 4.23
N LEU A 84 -3.07 4.56 4.10
CA LEU A 84 -3.73 3.94 5.27
C LEU A 84 -2.74 3.09 6.07
N MET A 85 -1.89 2.31 5.41
CA MET A 85 -0.84 1.56 6.12
C MET A 85 0.19 2.47 6.78
N GLU A 86 0.57 3.58 6.14
CA GLU A 86 1.46 4.60 6.74
C GLU A 86 0.86 5.15 8.05
N ASP A 87 -0.45 5.37 8.06
CA ASP A 87 -1.20 5.83 9.24
C ASP A 87 -1.48 4.72 10.27
N GLY A 88 -0.94 3.51 10.05
CA GLY A 88 -0.96 2.42 11.03
C GLY A 88 -2.01 1.33 10.79
N TYR A 89 -2.84 1.43 9.74
CA TYR A 89 -3.80 0.36 9.42
C TYR A 89 -3.08 -0.91 8.98
N GLY A 90 -3.66 -2.06 9.34
CA GLY A 90 -3.27 -3.34 8.75
C GLY A 90 -3.90 -3.52 7.38
N PHE A 91 -3.14 -4.09 6.45
CA PHE A 91 -3.64 -4.40 5.12
C PHE A 91 -2.96 -5.65 4.57
N ALA A 92 -3.68 -6.40 3.75
CA ALA A 92 -3.13 -7.35 2.79
C ALA A 92 -4.10 -7.46 1.61
N GLY A 93 -3.57 -7.79 0.44
CA GLY A 93 -4.33 -7.94 -0.78
C GLY A 93 -5.24 -9.18 -0.80
N GLU A 94 -6.05 -9.28 -1.85
CA GLU A 94 -6.77 -10.49 -2.28
C GLU A 94 -7.60 -11.20 -1.20
N GLY A 95 -8.14 -10.44 -0.25
CA GLY A 95 -8.95 -10.97 0.84
C GLY A 95 -8.16 -11.65 1.96
N ASP A 96 -6.84 -11.50 2.03
CA ASP A 96 -6.02 -12.14 3.07
C ASP A 96 -6.11 -11.45 4.44
N TRP A 97 -7.20 -11.73 5.15
CA TRP A 97 -7.47 -11.18 6.47
C TRP A 97 -6.44 -11.58 7.53
N LYS A 98 -5.73 -12.70 7.36
CA LYS A 98 -4.70 -13.15 8.31
C LYS A 98 -3.50 -12.23 8.29
N THR A 99 -2.99 -11.95 7.09
CA THR A 99 -1.86 -11.03 6.92
C THR A 99 -2.28 -9.60 7.24
N ALA A 100 -3.48 -9.16 6.85
CA ALA A 100 -3.97 -7.83 7.23
C ALA A 100 -3.99 -7.62 8.76
N GLY A 101 -4.49 -8.62 9.49
CA GLY A 101 -4.46 -8.62 10.96
C GLY A 101 -3.04 -8.63 11.51
N LEU A 102 -2.16 -9.48 10.97
CA LEU A 102 -0.75 -9.55 11.37
C LEU A 102 -0.02 -8.22 11.13
N THR A 103 -0.20 -7.58 9.97
CA THR A 103 0.37 -6.27 9.65
C THR A 103 -0.05 -5.23 10.67
N ARG A 104 -1.33 -5.20 11.09
CA ARG A 104 -1.77 -4.29 12.16
C ARG A 104 -1.09 -4.60 13.49
N VAL A 105 -1.05 -5.87 13.89
CA VAL A 105 -0.42 -6.28 15.16
C VAL A 105 1.06 -5.89 15.19
N MET A 106 1.80 -6.14 14.11
CA MET A 106 3.21 -5.79 14.02
C MET A 106 3.43 -4.27 14.01
N LYS A 107 2.57 -3.50 13.33
CA LYS A 107 2.61 -2.03 13.38
C LYS A 107 2.41 -1.48 14.79
N VAL A 108 1.47 -2.05 15.56
CA VAL A 108 1.26 -1.66 16.97
C VAL A 108 2.46 -2.07 17.82
N MET A 109 3.00 -3.27 17.61
CA MET A 109 4.18 -3.76 18.34
C MET A 109 5.42 -2.89 18.10
N ALA A 110 5.58 -2.35 16.90
CA ALA A 110 6.71 -1.49 16.52
C ALA A 110 6.52 -0.01 16.92
N HIS A 111 5.42 0.37 17.56
CA HIS A 111 5.14 1.77 17.89
C HIS A 111 6.23 2.37 18.79
N GLY A 112 6.83 3.47 18.35
CA GLY A 112 7.89 4.18 19.07
C GLY A 112 9.29 3.61 18.85
N LEU A 113 9.44 2.56 18.04
CA LEU A 113 10.74 2.04 17.59
C LEU A 113 11.13 2.70 16.26
N GLU A 114 12.43 2.77 15.99
CA GLU A 114 12.94 3.17 14.68
C GLU A 114 12.67 2.09 13.62
N GLY A 115 12.41 2.52 12.38
CA GLY A 115 12.13 1.65 11.25
C GLY A 115 10.66 1.63 10.83
N GLY A 116 10.35 0.76 9.86
CA GLY A 116 9.02 0.63 9.26
C GLY A 116 8.44 -0.77 9.38
N THR A 117 7.17 -0.91 9.04
CA THR A 117 6.49 -2.21 8.96
C THR A 117 5.50 -2.16 7.81
N SER A 118 5.58 -3.12 6.89
CA SER A 118 4.76 -3.15 5.68
C SER A 118 4.14 -4.53 5.47
N PHE A 119 3.02 -4.56 4.76
CA PHE A 119 2.65 -5.72 3.97
C PHE A 119 3.71 -5.95 2.87
N MET A 120 3.97 -7.21 2.51
CA MET A 120 5.01 -7.58 1.56
C MET A 120 4.70 -8.94 0.93
N GLU A 121 5.09 -9.12 -0.33
CA GLU A 121 5.07 -10.40 -1.04
C GLU A 121 6.41 -10.60 -1.78
N ASP A 122 6.98 -11.80 -1.69
CA ASP A 122 8.17 -12.21 -2.43
C ASP A 122 7.85 -12.31 -3.94
N TYR A 123 8.35 -11.35 -4.73
CA TYR A 123 7.86 -11.13 -6.09
C TYR A 123 8.74 -11.78 -7.17
N THR A 124 10.07 -11.74 -7.00
CA THR A 124 11.01 -12.41 -7.92
C THR A 124 12.38 -12.67 -7.27
N TYR A 125 13.18 -13.53 -7.88
CA TYR A 125 14.49 -13.94 -7.39
C TYR A 125 15.64 -13.47 -8.28
N HIS A 126 16.72 -13.05 -7.64
CA HIS A 126 18.03 -12.86 -8.26
C HIS A 126 18.94 -14.02 -7.82
N LEU A 127 19.19 -14.96 -8.72
CA LEU A 127 19.83 -16.24 -8.42
C LEU A 127 21.34 -16.26 -8.71
N ASP A 128 22.04 -15.14 -8.56
CA ASP A 128 23.50 -15.13 -8.60
C ASP A 128 24.04 -15.92 -7.39
N PRO A 129 24.80 -17.02 -7.59
CA PRO A 129 25.35 -17.81 -6.49
C PRO A 129 26.24 -17.00 -5.53
N LYS A 130 26.80 -15.87 -5.97
CA LYS A 130 27.62 -14.98 -5.13
C LYS A 130 26.79 -13.93 -4.38
N ASN A 131 25.54 -13.71 -4.80
CA ASN A 131 24.69 -12.63 -4.28
C ASN A 131 23.20 -12.99 -4.46
N PRO A 132 22.69 -14.06 -3.82
CA PRO A 132 21.30 -14.43 -3.96
C PRO A 132 20.39 -13.42 -3.25
N LEU A 133 19.40 -12.89 -3.95
CA LEU A 133 18.47 -11.89 -3.41
C LEU A 133 17.02 -12.20 -3.80
N ILE A 134 16.08 -11.69 -3.00
CA ILE A 134 14.65 -11.69 -3.30
C ILE A 134 14.22 -10.23 -3.43
N LEU A 135 13.46 -9.92 -4.47
CA LEU A 135 12.77 -8.64 -4.59
C LEU A 135 11.36 -8.83 -4.03
N GLY A 136 11.06 -8.11 -2.95
CA GLY A 136 9.72 -8.01 -2.39
C GLY A 136 8.96 -6.84 -3.01
N ALA A 137 7.69 -7.06 -3.35
CA ALA A 137 6.78 -6.03 -3.85
C ALA A 137 5.33 -6.47 -3.63
N HIS A 138 4.40 -5.72 -4.22
CA HIS A 138 3.03 -6.15 -4.48
C HIS A 138 2.53 -5.38 -5.71
N MET A 139 1.30 -5.62 -6.17
CA MET A 139 0.78 -4.92 -7.35
C MET A 139 0.81 -3.39 -7.22
N LEU A 140 0.49 -2.87 -6.03
CA LEU A 140 0.51 -1.45 -5.70
C LEU A 140 0.93 -1.15 -4.24
N GLU A 141 0.57 -2.03 -3.30
CA GLU A 141 0.29 -1.68 -1.90
C GLU A 141 1.47 -1.92 -0.95
N ILE A 142 2.63 -1.33 -1.23
CA ILE A 142 3.76 -1.34 -0.29
C ILE A 142 3.76 -0.06 0.55
N CYS A 143 3.85 -0.20 1.88
CA CYS A 143 3.72 0.90 2.82
C CYS A 143 4.98 1.78 2.78
N PRO A 144 4.84 3.12 2.64
CA PRO A 144 5.99 4.03 2.55
C PRO A 144 6.77 4.15 3.87
N SER A 145 6.32 3.54 4.97
CA SER A 145 7.08 3.51 6.23
C SER A 145 8.45 2.83 6.13
N ILE A 146 8.68 2.00 5.10
CA ILE A 146 9.99 1.36 4.84
C ILE A 146 10.82 2.09 3.78
N ALA A 147 10.32 3.21 3.23
CA ALA A 147 11.00 3.96 2.18
C ALA A 147 12.28 4.62 2.71
N CYS A 148 13.35 4.61 1.91
CA CYS A 148 14.60 5.30 2.25
C CYS A 148 14.67 6.75 1.72
N GLU A 149 13.73 7.14 0.87
CA GLU A 149 13.60 8.50 0.36
C GLU A 149 12.13 8.91 0.30
N VAL A 150 11.87 10.19 0.03
CA VAL A 150 10.49 10.69 -0.18
C VAL A 150 9.87 9.97 -1.38
N PRO A 151 8.79 9.19 -1.18
CA PRO A 151 8.18 8.43 -2.26
C PRO A 151 7.70 9.30 -3.43
N LYS A 152 7.72 8.74 -4.63
CA LYS A 152 7.19 9.37 -5.83
C LYS A 152 5.79 8.83 -6.13
N ILE A 153 4.81 9.71 -6.29
CA ILE A 153 3.47 9.33 -6.71
C ILE A 153 3.42 9.32 -8.24
N GLU A 154 3.14 8.15 -8.79
CA GLU A 154 3.09 7.86 -10.23
C GLU A 154 1.79 7.16 -10.61
N ILE A 155 1.53 7.08 -11.92
CA ILE A 155 0.38 6.40 -12.51
C ILE A 155 0.87 5.49 -13.64
N HIS A 156 0.41 4.25 -13.64
CA HIS A 156 0.79 3.24 -14.62
C HIS A 156 -0.39 2.33 -14.92
N ALA A 157 -0.42 1.78 -16.13
CA ALA A 157 -1.44 0.82 -16.51
C ALA A 157 -1.36 -0.45 -15.64
N LEU A 158 -2.53 -0.94 -15.22
CA LEU A 158 -2.68 -2.21 -14.51
C LEU A 158 -3.84 -3.00 -15.12
N GLY A 159 -3.53 -4.07 -15.85
CA GLY A 159 -4.55 -4.91 -16.46
C GLY A 159 -5.36 -5.75 -15.45
N ILE A 160 -4.77 -6.03 -14.29
CA ILE A 160 -5.40 -6.80 -13.21
C ILE A 160 -6.58 -6.00 -12.65
N GLY A 161 -7.76 -6.63 -12.58
CA GLY A 161 -9.01 -5.99 -12.13
C GLY A 161 -9.77 -5.20 -13.21
N GLY A 162 -9.17 -4.98 -14.40
CA GLY A 162 -9.86 -4.38 -15.56
C GLY A 162 -10.38 -2.96 -15.32
N LYS A 163 -9.62 -2.15 -14.57
CA LYS A 163 -9.96 -0.77 -14.18
C LYS A 163 -9.07 0.26 -14.84
N GLU A 164 -9.38 1.53 -14.60
CA GLU A 164 -8.52 2.64 -15.00
C GLU A 164 -7.16 2.57 -14.29
N ASP A 165 -6.15 3.20 -14.89
CA ASP A 165 -4.78 3.25 -14.39
C ASP A 165 -4.72 3.82 -12.95
N PRO A 166 -4.32 3.00 -11.95
CA PRO A 166 -4.28 3.45 -10.56
C PRO A 166 -3.01 4.27 -10.25
N CYS A 167 -3.14 5.22 -9.33
CA CYS A 167 -1.98 5.90 -8.75
C CYS A 167 -1.33 5.03 -7.66
N ARG A 168 0.00 5.09 -7.55
CA ARG A 168 0.78 4.45 -6.48
C ARG A 168 1.98 5.29 -6.08
N MET A 169 2.50 5.05 -4.88
CA MET A 169 3.84 5.46 -4.47
C MET A 169 4.88 4.45 -4.96
N VAL A 170 5.97 4.95 -5.51
CA VAL A 170 7.16 4.21 -5.96
C VAL A 170 8.35 4.70 -5.15
N PHE A 171 9.11 3.76 -4.58
CA PHE A 171 10.28 4.03 -3.73
C PHE A 171 11.11 2.75 -3.54
N ASP A 172 12.37 2.92 -3.13
CA ASP A 172 13.23 1.83 -2.66
C ASP A 172 13.13 1.67 -1.13
N CYS A 173 13.24 0.42 -0.65
CA CYS A 173 13.37 0.12 0.77
C CYS A 173 14.78 0.44 1.28
N GLY A 174 14.90 0.93 2.51
CA GLY A 174 16.21 1.14 3.15
C GLY A 174 16.94 -0.16 3.46
N PRO A 175 18.29 -0.18 3.43
CA PRO A 175 19.06 -1.33 3.85
C PRO A 175 19.02 -1.51 5.37
N GLY A 176 19.14 -2.75 5.85
CA GLY A 176 19.18 -3.04 7.28
C GLY A 176 18.61 -4.41 7.65
N LYS A 177 18.76 -4.76 8.92
CA LYS A 177 18.18 -6.00 9.46
C LYS A 177 16.66 -5.87 9.52
N ALA A 178 15.97 -6.91 9.10
CA ALA A 178 14.52 -7.00 9.15
C ALA A 178 14.07 -8.43 9.45
N VAL A 179 12.77 -8.59 9.64
CA VAL A 179 12.12 -9.89 9.74
C VAL A 179 10.97 -9.94 8.74
N ASN A 180 10.83 -11.07 8.04
CA ASN A 180 9.63 -11.37 7.26
C ASN A 180 8.79 -12.41 8.02
N GLY A 181 7.53 -12.09 8.30
CA GLY A 181 6.65 -12.88 9.15
C GLY A 181 5.39 -13.34 8.42
N SER A 182 5.01 -14.61 8.58
CA SER A 182 3.78 -15.17 8.00
C SER A 182 3.05 -16.05 9.01
N ILE A 183 1.75 -15.79 9.19
CA ILE A 183 0.86 -16.64 9.99
C ILE A 183 0.01 -17.51 9.07
N ILE A 184 0.13 -18.82 9.22
CA ILE A 184 -0.60 -19.79 8.42
C ILE A 184 -1.55 -20.61 9.30
N ASP A 185 -2.73 -20.88 8.76
CA ASP A 185 -3.69 -21.82 9.34
C ASP A 185 -3.44 -23.22 8.74
N LEU A 186 -3.20 -24.20 9.60
CA LEU A 186 -2.98 -25.60 9.24
C LEU A 186 -4.24 -26.46 9.54
N GLY A 187 -5.39 -25.82 9.68
CA GLY A 187 -6.70 -26.39 9.98
C GLY A 187 -6.96 -26.57 11.48
N SER A 188 -6.10 -27.31 12.17
CA SER A 188 -6.26 -27.59 13.61
C SER A 188 -5.50 -26.61 14.53
N ARG A 189 -4.56 -25.85 13.96
CA ARG A 189 -3.71 -24.90 14.67
C ARG A 189 -3.13 -23.88 13.70
N HIS A 190 -2.67 -22.78 14.27
CA HIS A 190 -1.87 -21.80 13.54
C HIS A 190 -0.38 -22.14 13.66
N ARG A 191 0.42 -21.64 12.71
CA ARG A 191 1.88 -21.57 12.80
C ARG A 191 2.32 -20.19 12.38
N PHE A 192 3.14 -19.55 13.20
CA PHE A 192 3.82 -18.31 12.83
C PHE A 192 5.25 -18.66 12.39
N LEU A 193 5.59 -18.28 11.16
CA LEU A 193 6.93 -18.40 10.60
C LEU A 193 7.56 -17.01 10.58
N VAL A 194 8.80 -16.93 11.01
CA VAL A 194 9.60 -15.70 10.97
C VAL A 194 10.93 -16.04 10.33
N ASN A 195 11.29 -15.28 9.31
CA ASN A 195 12.58 -15.34 8.65
C ASN A 195 13.34 -14.05 8.94
N GLU A 196 14.52 -14.15 9.54
CA GLU A 196 15.43 -13.01 9.69
C GLU A 196 16.10 -12.74 8.34
N VAL A 197 16.08 -11.48 7.90
CA VAL A 197 16.59 -11.07 6.59
C VAL A 197 17.42 -9.79 6.71
N GLU A 198 18.23 -9.53 5.69
CA GLU A 198 18.95 -8.27 5.54
C GLU A 198 18.49 -7.61 4.24
N CYS A 199 17.80 -6.48 4.37
CA CYS A 199 17.46 -5.62 3.26
C CYS A 199 18.74 -4.98 2.73
N VAL A 200 18.94 -5.03 1.41
CA VAL A 200 20.10 -4.43 0.74
C VAL A 200 19.64 -3.39 -0.25
N ALA A 201 20.45 -2.34 -0.43
CA ALA A 201 20.18 -1.33 -1.45
C ALA A 201 20.23 -1.97 -2.85
N PRO A 202 19.30 -1.63 -3.75
CA PRO A 202 19.36 -2.12 -5.12
C PRO A 202 20.63 -1.59 -5.80
N LYS A 203 21.32 -2.46 -6.54
CA LYS A 203 22.44 -2.05 -7.38
C LYS A 203 21.85 -1.31 -8.59
N LYS A 204 22.20 -0.03 -8.74
CA LYS A 204 21.91 0.72 -9.97
C LYS A 204 22.88 0.22 -11.05
N GLU A 205 22.34 -0.26 -12.15
CA GLU A 205 23.10 -0.48 -13.39
C GLU A 205 23.43 0.86 -14.07
#